data_AF-A0A2M9TKX7-F1
#
_entry.id   AF-A0A2M9TKX7-F1
#
_cell.length_a   1.000
_cell.length_b   1.000
_cell.length_c   1.000
_cell.angle_alpha   90.00
_cell.angle_beta   90.00
_cell.angle_gamma   90.00
#
_symmetry.space_group_name_H-M   'P 1'
#
loop_
_entity.id
_entity.type
_entity.pdbx_description
1 polymer ?
#
loop_
_entity_poly.entity_id
_entity_poly.type
_entity_poly.pdbx_seq_one_letter_code
_entity_poly.pdbx_strand_id
1 'polypeptide(L)'
;MMTERQRKFREQYKSDISPLYNGLVHIGVMYVVGIAAVIYCLSQLTTATWEYLLIIPVFLAGNFVEWAMHTCVMHKRINVFALRAIYERHTRQHHQYFTDNDITIDSSKEFRIVFFPWRVLLTLGVGGLVLGYLASVIINPNAGYIVFLTMVMQYMIYETFHYCCHVHDNWFVRNVPFINTIRRHHTAHHNMGLMMHYNMNLTFPIADWFMKTSDLDRGLLGHLFNGYSEKHIKEELKPIIKKYRNDDASVSLDGPNLTSDEQKTLNRAMAR
;
A
#
# COMPACT_ATOMS: atom_id res chain seq x y z
N MET A 1 3.00 17.08 -14.89
CA MET A 1 1.70 17.64 -15.31
C MET A 1 0.85 16.46 -15.75
N MET A 2 -0.41 16.37 -15.31
CA MET A 2 -1.29 15.24 -15.64
C MET A 2 -1.49 15.12 -17.16
N THR A 3 -1.40 13.89 -17.69
CA THR A 3 -1.61 13.65 -19.12
C THR A 3 -3.09 13.63 -19.48
N GLU A 4 -3.41 13.84 -20.75
CA GLU A 4 -4.80 13.82 -21.23
C GLU A 4 -5.46 12.45 -21.06
N ARG A 5 -4.68 11.37 -21.19
CA ARG A 5 -5.14 9.99 -20.92
C ARG A 5 -5.53 9.84 -19.45
N GLN A 6 -4.65 10.24 -18.53
CA GLN A 6 -4.94 10.18 -17.09
C GLN A 6 -6.18 11.02 -16.74
N ARG A 7 -6.29 12.25 -17.28
CA ARG A 7 -7.45 13.13 -17.06
C ARG A 7 -8.76 12.47 -17.46
N LYS A 8 -8.84 11.93 -18.69
CA LYS A 8 -10.04 11.22 -19.19
C LYS A 8 -10.36 9.99 -18.35
N PHE A 9 -9.33 9.23 -17.94
CA PHE A 9 -9.51 8.07 -17.06
C PHE A 9 -10.10 8.48 -15.70
N ARG A 10 -9.56 9.53 -15.07
CA ARG A 10 -10.07 10.06 -13.80
C ARG A 10 -11.51 10.54 -13.92
N GLU A 11 -11.87 11.23 -15.00
CA GLU A 11 -13.24 11.69 -15.26
C GLU A 11 -14.21 10.53 -15.44
N GLN A 12 -13.85 9.54 -16.27
CA GLN A 12 -14.66 8.34 -16.46
C GLN A 12 -14.85 7.58 -15.14
N TYR A 13 -13.76 7.30 -14.43
CA TYR A 13 -13.81 6.62 -13.14
C TYR A 13 -14.75 7.33 -12.16
N LYS A 14 -14.61 8.66 -12.02
CA LYS A 14 -15.47 9.47 -11.13
C LYS A 14 -16.95 9.44 -11.54
N SER A 15 -17.25 9.33 -12.84
CA SER A 15 -18.62 9.21 -13.35
C SER A 15 -19.25 7.85 -13.02
N ASP A 16 -18.44 6.78 -12.99
CA ASP A 16 -18.88 5.41 -12.68
C ASP A 16 -19.08 5.15 -11.18
N ILE A 17 -18.58 6.04 -10.32
CA ILE A 17 -18.83 5.97 -8.89
C ILE A 17 -20.31 6.27 -8.63
N SER A 18 -21.02 5.25 -8.13
CA SER A 18 -22.42 5.32 -7.69
C SER A 18 -22.74 6.62 -6.94
N PRO A 19 -23.86 7.31 -7.26
CA PRO A 19 -24.33 8.48 -6.52
C PRO A 19 -24.60 8.22 -5.04
N LEU A 20 -24.84 6.96 -4.64
CA LEU A 20 -25.06 6.56 -3.26
C LEU A 20 -23.76 6.38 -2.47
N TYR A 21 -22.60 6.42 -3.13
CA TYR A 21 -21.31 6.31 -2.45
C TYR A 21 -20.97 7.61 -1.72
N ASN A 22 -20.72 7.52 -0.42
CA ASN A 22 -20.22 8.63 0.38
C ASN A 22 -18.86 8.25 0.99
N GLY A 23 -17.81 9.00 0.62
CA GLY A 23 -16.45 8.74 1.09
C GLY A 23 -16.28 8.90 2.60
N LEU A 24 -16.94 9.88 3.20
CA LEU A 24 -16.87 10.13 4.64
C LEU A 24 -17.52 8.99 5.44
N VAL A 25 -18.65 8.46 4.96
CA VAL A 25 -19.28 7.27 5.56
C VAL A 25 -18.37 6.04 5.39
N HIS A 26 -17.76 5.86 4.21
CA HIS A 26 -16.80 4.77 3.97
C HIS A 26 -15.71 4.76 5.05
N ILE A 27 -14.97 5.87 5.19
CA ILE A 27 -13.88 5.96 6.16
C ILE A 27 -14.39 5.95 7.60
N GLY A 28 -15.53 6.58 7.88
CA GLY A 28 -16.12 6.64 9.22
C GLY A 28 -16.40 5.26 9.76
N VAL A 29 -17.04 4.39 8.96
CA VAL A 29 -17.29 2.99 9.36
C VAL A 29 -15.97 2.24 9.61
N MET A 30 -14.98 2.38 8.73
CA MET A 30 -13.70 1.67 8.88
C MET A 30 -12.98 2.06 10.17
N TYR A 31 -12.85 3.36 10.46
CA TYR A 31 -12.15 3.82 11.66
C TYR A 31 -12.95 3.56 12.92
N VAL A 32 -14.29 3.69 12.91
CA VAL A 32 -15.12 3.35 14.07
C VAL A 32 -14.99 1.87 14.42
N VAL A 33 -15.09 0.98 13.43
CA VAL A 33 -14.94 -0.47 13.64
C VAL A 33 -13.52 -0.81 14.10
N GLY A 34 -12.49 -0.25 13.47
CA GLY A 34 -11.09 -0.48 13.84
C GLY A 34 -10.78 0.00 15.27
N ILE A 35 -11.16 1.23 15.63
CA ILE A 35 -10.97 1.79 16.97
C ILE A 35 -11.76 0.99 18.01
N ALA A 36 -13.01 0.60 17.72
CA ALA A 36 -13.80 -0.22 18.62
C ALA A 36 -13.14 -1.58 18.87
N ALA A 37 -12.59 -2.23 17.84
CA ALA A 37 -11.85 -3.48 17.99
C ALA A 37 -10.58 -3.31 18.83
N VAL A 38 -9.85 -2.21 18.63
CA VAL A 38 -8.66 -1.87 19.45
C VAL A 38 -9.05 -1.68 20.91
N ILE A 39 -10.06 -0.85 21.20
CA ILE A 39 -10.55 -0.60 22.56
C ILE A 39 -11.02 -1.91 23.19
N TYR A 40 -11.76 -2.73 22.45
CA TYR A 40 -12.21 -4.04 22.92
C TYR A 40 -11.02 -4.92 23.30
N CYS A 41 -10.05 -5.15 22.41
CA CYS A 41 -8.86 -5.95 22.73
C CYS A 41 -8.14 -5.44 23.98
N LEU A 42 -7.89 -4.13 24.07
CA LEU A 42 -7.22 -3.52 25.21
C LEU A 42 -8.01 -3.73 26.52
N SER A 43 -9.35 -3.67 26.48
CA SER A 43 -10.21 -3.91 27.66
C SER A 43 -10.17 -5.34 28.17
N GLN A 44 -9.76 -6.29 27.33
CA GLN A 44 -9.68 -7.71 27.68
C GLN A 44 -8.30 -8.13 28.18
N LEU A 45 -7.29 -7.26 28.07
CA LEU A 45 -5.95 -7.52 28.61
C LEU A 45 -6.00 -7.33 30.13
N THR A 46 -5.69 -8.40 30.88
CA THR A 46 -5.75 -8.38 32.35
C THR A 46 -4.36 -8.28 32.98
N THR A 47 -3.38 -9.05 32.47
CA THR A 47 -1.99 -9.07 32.98
C THR A 47 -0.98 -9.49 31.89
N ALA A 48 -1.09 -8.92 30.68
CA ALA A 48 -0.12 -9.21 29.63
C ALA A 48 1.29 -8.74 30.04
N THR A 49 2.30 -9.57 29.78
CA THR A 49 3.71 -9.32 30.13
C THR A 49 4.59 -9.54 28.89
N TRP A 50 5.16 -10.72 28.74
CA TRP A 50 5.98 -11.09 27.59
C TRP A 50 5.15 -11.19 26.30
N GLU A 51 3.82 -11.37 26.39
CA GLU A 51 2.95 -11.48 25.23
C GLU A 51 3.00 -10.22 24.35
N TYR A 52 3.32 -9.04 24.91
CA TYR A 52 3.56 -7.83 24.12
C TYR A 52 4.70 -7.99 23.11
N LEU A 53 5.64 -8.90 23.34
CA LEU A 53 6.70 -9.22 22.38
C LEU A 53 6.15 -9.86 21.10
N LEU A 54 4.93 -10.44 21.13
CA LEU A 54 4.27 -10.99 19.93
C LEU A 54 3.92 -9.90 18.90
N ILE A 55 3.84 -8.62 19.31
CA ILE A 55 3.63 -7.50 18.38
C ILE A 55 4.71 -7.51 17.30
N ILE A 56 5.97 -7.75 17.66
CA ILE A 56 7.11 -7.67 16.74
C ILE A 56 7.01 -8.71 15.60
N PRO A 57 6.94 -10.03 15.87
CA PRO A 57 6.84 -11.02 14.81
C PRO A 57 5.52 -10.90 14.02
N VAL A 58 4.41 -10.54 14.66
CA VAL A 58 3.11 -10.34 13.96
C VAL A 58 3.19 -9.15 13.01
N PHE A 59 3.73 -8.02 13.47
CA PHE A 59 3.93 -6.83 12.65
C PHE A 59 4.86 -7.11 11.45
N LEU A 60 5.99 -7.77 11.69
CA LEU A 60 6.94 -8.12 10.63
C LEU A 60 6.32 -9.09 9.63
N ALA A 61 5.63 -10.13 10.10
CA ALA A 61 4.89 -11.05 9.23
C ALA A 61 3.85 -10.28 8.40
N GLY A 62 3.07 -9.40 9.02
CA GLY A 62 2.11 -8.55 8.33
C GLY A 62 2.74 -7.64 7.27
N ASN A 63 3.95 -7.11 7.54
CA ASN A 63 4.66 -6.25 6.58
C ASN A 63 5.13 -7.03 5.33
N PHE A 64 5.56 -8.29 5.51
CA PHE A 64 5.86 -9.19 4.40
C PHE A 64 4.61 -9.68 3.67
N VAL A 65 3.51 -9.92 4.40
CA VAL A 65 2.21 -10.26 3.79
C VAL A 65 1.69 -9.11 2.94
N GLU A 66 1.81 -7.86 3.41
CA GLU A 66 1.49 -6.67 2.63
C GLU A 66 2.27 -6.64 1.32
N TRP A 67 3.60 -6.78 1.39
CA TRP A 67 4.47 -6.85 0.22
C TRP A 67 4.07 -7.98 -0.73
N ALA A 68 3.85 -9.19 -0.20
CA ALA A 68 3.50 -10.37 -0.97
C ALA A 68 2.14 -10.22 -1.66
N MET A 69 1.13 -9.71 -0.95
CA MET A 69 -0.17 -9.42 -1.52
C MET A 69 -0.06 -8.37 -2.62
N HIS A 70 0.73 -7.32 -2.42
CA HIS A 70 0.88 -6.27 -3.40
C HIS A 70 1.56 -6.78 -4.67
N THR A 71 2.70 -7.47 -4.55
CA THR A 71 3.46 -7.96 -5.72
C THR A 71 2.83 -9.20 -6.39
N CYS A 72 2.30 -10.15 -5.62
CA CYS A 72 1.83 -11.43 -6.15
C CYS A 72 0.34 -11.49 -6.42
N VAL A 73 -0.48 -10.60 -5.85
CA VAL A 73 -1.94 -10.60 -6.05
C VAL A 73 -2.40 -9.31 -6.71
N MET A 74 -2.01 -8.16 -6.17
CA MET A 74 -2.48 -6.86 -6.68
C MET A 74 -1.85 -6.50 -8.03
N HIS A 75 -0.62 -6.96 -8.31
CA HIS A 75 0.10 -6.76 -9.58
C HIS A 75 0.21 -7.99 -10.47
N LYS A 76 -0.55 -9.06 -10.18
CA LYS A 76 -0.62 -10.24 -11.06
C LYS A 76 -2.05 -10.63 -11.34
N ARG A 77 -2.37 -10.83 -12.61
CA ARG A 77 -3.69 -11.29 -13.03
C ARG A 77 -3.84 -12.78 -12.72
N ILE A 78 -4.59 -13.09 -11.66
CA ILE A 78 -4.90 -14.47 -11.26
C ILE A 78 -6.33 -14.82 -11.69
N ASN A 79 -6.53 -16.00 -12.29
CA ASN A 79 -7.82 -16.48 -12.80
C ASN A 79 -8.75 -17.03 -11.69
N VAL A 80 -8.87 -16.29 -10.58
CA VAL A 80 -9.81 -16.55 -9.48
C VAL A 80 -10.60 -15.27 -9.24
N PHE A 81 -11.93 -15.34 -9.24
CA PHE A 81 -12.80 -14.15 -9.25
C PHE A 81 -12.42 -13.08 -8.21
N ALA A 82 -12.24 -13.47 -6.95
CA ALA A 82 -11.90 -12.54 -5.87
C ALA A 82 -10.51 -11.92 -6.04
N LEU A 83 -9.50 -12.71 -6.41
CA LEU A 83 -8.12 -12.23 -6.61
C LEU A 83 -8.01 -11.35 -7.87
N ARG A 84 -8.74 -11.72 -8.94
CA ARG A 84 -8.86 -10.89 -10.15
C ARG A 84 -9.47 -9.54 -9.83
N ALA A 85 -10.52 -9.48 -8.99
CA ALA A 85 -11.14 -8.22 -8.61
C ALA A 85 -10.19 -7.28 -7.84
N ILE A 86 -9.21 -7.84 -7.11
CA ILE A 86 -8.15 -7.06 -6.46
C ILE A 86 -7.20 -6.47 -7.51
N TYR A 87 -6.72 -7.29 -8.45
CA TYR A 87 -5.88 -6.84 -9.58
C TYR A 87 -6.56 -5.73 -10.42
N GLU A 88 -7.84 -5.93 -10.76
CA GLU A 88 -8.62 -4.96 -11.55
C GLU A 88 -8.73 -3.60 -10.83
N ARG A 89 -9.00 -3.60 -9.52
CA ARG A 89 -9.07 -2.36 -8.74
C ARG A 89 -7.71 -1.70 -8.56
N HIS A 90 -6.65 -2.51 -8.46
CA HIS A 90 -5.32 -1.99 -8.19
C HIS A 90 -4.57 -1.59 -9.46
N THR A 91 -4.09 -2.55 -10.25
CA THR A 91 -3.30 -2.27 -11.45
C THR A 91 -4.12 -1.56 -12.53
N ARG A 92 -5.35 -2.01 -12.79
CA ARG A 92 -6.15 -1.48 -13.93
C ARG A 92 -6.96 -0.22 -13.60
N GLN A 93 -7.09 0.15 -12.32
CA GLN A 93 -7.79 1.36 -11.90
C GLN A 93 -6.89 2.30 -11.12
N HIS A 94 -6.42 1.91 -9.93
CA HIS A 94 -5.64 2.78 -9.05
C HIS A 94 -4.37 3.32 -9.73
N HIS A 95 -3.60 2.47 -10.39
CA HIS A 95 -2.39 2.84 -11.16
C HIS A 95 -2.67 3.57 -12.48
N GLN A 96 -3.91 3.57 -12.98
CA GLN A 96 -4.29 4.38 -14.14
C GLN A 96 -4.83 5.75 -13.74
N TYR A 97 -5.34 5.83 -12.51
CA TYR A 97 -5.88 7.05 -11.92
C TYR A 97 -4.77 7.96 -11.38
N PHE A 98 -3.74 7.36 -10.78
CA PHE A 98 -2.57 8.04 -10.24
C PHE A 98 -1.33 7.73 -11.07
N THR A 99 -0.46 8.72 -11.22
CA THR A 99 0.86 8.59 -11.85
C THR A 99 1.87 9.34 -11.00
N ASP A 100 3.17 9.14 -11.23
CA ASP A 100 4.21 9.94 -10.56
C ASP A 100 4.18 11.44 -10.91
N ASN A 101 3.34 11.87 -11.86
CA ASN A 101 3.07 13.29 -12.13
C ASN A 101 1.91 13.88 -11.31
N ASP A 102 0.93 13.07 -10.96
CA ASP A 102 -0.24 13.47 -10.18
C ASP A 102 -0.79 12.25 -9.44
N ILE A 103 -0.51 12.23 -8.14
CA ILE A 103 -0.93 11.20 -7.19
C ILE A 103 -2.11 11.65 -6.34
N THR A 104 -2.69 12.82 -6.58
CA THR A 104 -3.57 13.45 -5.60
C THR A 104 -5.05 13.25 -5.91
N ILE A 105 -5.86 13.19 -4.86
CA ILE A 105 -7.33 13.26 -4.94
C ILE A 105 -7.82 14.67 -4.58
N ASP A 106 -8.96 15.05 -5.16
CA ASP A 106 -9.51 16.40 -5.02
C ASP A 106 -10.82 16.44 -4.21
N SER A 107 -11.46 15.28 -3.99
CA SER A 107 -12.75 15.18 -3.32
C SER A 107 -12.91 13.89 -2.51
N SER A 108 -13.81 13.91 -1.52
CA SER A 108 -14.14 12.72 -0.72
C SER A 108 -14.79 11.60 -1.55
N LYS A 109 -15.38 11.90 -2.71
CA LYS A 109 -15.92 10.89 -3.63
C LYS A 109 -14.81 9.95 -4.13
N GLU A 110 -13.58 10.46 -4.25
CA GLU A 110 -12.42 9.70 -4.72
C GLU A 110 -11.83 8.77 -3.65
N PHE A 111 -12.28 8.85 -2.39
CA PHE A 111 -11.84 7.92 -1.34
C PHE A 111 -12.05 6.45 -1.74
N ARG A 112 -13.00 6.18 -2.64
CA ARG A 112 -13.26 4.85 -3.21
C ARG A 112 -12.06 4.21 -3.88
N ILE A 113 -11.16 4.99 -4.50
CA ILE A 113 -10.00 4.45 -5.23
C ILE A 113 -8.77 4.29 -4.34
N VAL A 114 -8.75 4.97 -3.20
CA VAL A 114 -7.67 4.89 -2.20
C VAL A 114 -8.01 3.76 -1.23
N PHE A 115 -9.00 3.95 -0.37
CA PHE A 115 -9.30 3.06 0.75
C PHE A 115 -9.85 1.71 0.34
N PHE A 116 -9.44 0.63 1.00
CA PHE A 116 -10.00 -0.68 0.69
C PHE A 116 -11.51 -0.74 0.95
N PRO A 117 -12.28 -1.46 0.12
CA PRO A 117 -13.70 -1.61 0.35
C PRO A 117 -13.97 -2.43 1.63
N TRP A 118 -15.09 -2.18 2.30
CA TRP A 118 -15.48 -2.87 3.55
C TRP A 118 -15.42 -4.40 3.51
N ARG A 119 -15.58 -5.01 2.32
CA ARG A 119 -15.39 -6.46 2.17
C ARG A 119 -13.98 -6.93 2.52
N VAL A 120 -12.95 -6.13 2.23
CA VAL A 120 -11.55 -6.43 2.60
C VAL A 120 -11.37 -6.27 4.10
N LEU A 121 -11.94 -5.21 4.70
CA LEU A 121 -11.99 -5.06 6.16
C LEU A 121 -12.62 -6.30 6.82
N LEU A 122 -13.74 -6.81 6.29
CA LEU A 122 -14.36 -8.03 6.79
C LEU A 122 -13.45 -9.25 6.64
N THR A 123 -12.81 -9.44 5.49
CA THR A 123 -11.88 -10.57 5.26
C THR A 123 -10.70 -10.51 6.23
N LEU A 124 -10.08 -9.35 6.41
CA LEU A 124 -8.97 -9.16 7.34
C LEU A 124 -9.41 -9.31 8.80
N GLY A 125 -10.60 -8.83 9.14
CA GLY A 125 -11.20 -9.00 10.46
C GLY A 125 -11.44 -10.46 10.82
N VAL A 126 -12.08 -11.23 9.92
CA VAL A 126 -12.29 -12.68 10.10
C VAL A 126 -10.96 -13.43 10.17
N GLY A 127 -10.03 -13.15 9.27
CA GLY A 127 -8.69 -13.76 9.30
C GLY A 127 -7.95 -13.47 10.61
N GLY A 128 -8.01 -12.21 11.07
CA GLY A 128 -7.43 -11.80 12.35
C GLY A 128 -8.09 -12.46 13.56
N LEU A 129 -9.41 -12.62 13.56
CA LEU A 129 -10.13 -13.35 14.61
C LEU A 129 -9.72 -14.83 14.65
N VAL A 130 -9.57 -15.47 13.49
CA VAL A 130 -9.10 -16.87 13.41
C VAL A 130 -7.68 -17.00 13.97
N LEU A 131 -6.75 -16.14 13.55
CA LEU A 131 -5.37 -16.17 14.02
C LEU A 131 -5.26 -15.81 15.52
N GLY A 132 -6.02 -14.81 15.96
CA GLY A 132 -6.12 -14.44 17.37
C GLY A 132 -6.71 -15.57 18.22
N TYR A 133 -7.78 -16.22 17.76
CA TYR A 133 -8.35 -17.38 18.44
C TYR A 133 -7.36 -18.54 18.54
N LEU A 134 -6.65 -18.86 17.45
CA LEU A 134 -5.60 -19.88 17.47
C LEU A 134 -4.50 -19.54 18.48
N ALA A 135 -4.00 -18.30 18.48
CA ALA A 135 -3.03 -17.85 19.47
C ALA A 135 -3.58 -17.92 20.91
N SER A 136 -4.87 -17.66 21.10
CA SER A 136 -5.53 -17.74 22.42
C SER A 136 -5.53 -19.15 23.00
N VAL A 137 -5.77 -20.15 22.15
CA VAL A 137 -5.84 -21.57 22.53
C VAL A 137 -4.45 -22.19 22.67
N ILE A 138 -3.51 -21.81 21.79
CA ILE A 138 -2.15 -22.37 21.76
C ILE A 138 -1.26 -21.77 22.86
N ILE A 139 -1.41 -20.47 23.14
CA ILE A 139 -0.56 -19.74 24.08
C ILE A 139 -1.35 -19.35 25.32
N ASN A 140 -2.21 -18.33 25.20
CA ASN A 140 -3.15 -17.88 26.23
C ASN A 140 -4.03 -16.72 25.68
N PRO A 141 -5.11 -16.34 26.39
CA PRO A 141 -6.00 -15.26 25.92
C PRO A 141 -5.32 -13.92 25.61
N ASN A 142 -4.30 -13.49 26.38
CA ASN A 142 -3.57 -12.24 26.12
C ASN A 142 -2.87 -12.28 24.76
N ALA A 143 -2.24 -13.41 24.41
CA ALA A 143 -1.62 -13.60 23.10
C ALA A 143 -2.64 -13.48 21.97
N GLY A 144 -3.84 -14.05 22.13
CA GLY A 144 -4.91 -13.94 21.15
C GLY A 144 -5.35 -12.50 20.89
N TYR A 145 -5.58 -11.73 21.97
CA TYR A 145 -5.92 -10.32 21.86
C TYR A 145 -4.78 -9.48 21.26
N ILE A 146 -3.53 -9.73 21.63
CA ILE A 146 -2.37 -8.99 21.10
C ILE A 146 -2.15 -9.28 19.61
N VAL A 147 -2.30 -10.53 19.16
CA VAL A 147 -2.22 -10.87 17.73
C VAL A 147 -3.31 -10.12 16.95
N PHE A 148 -4.56 -10.21 17.37
CA PHE A 148 -5.66 -9.54 16.68
C PHE A 148 -5.53 -8.01 16.73
N LEU A 149 -5.17 -7.45 17.89
CA LEU A 149 -4.88 -6.02 18.07
C LEU A 149 -3.81 -5.52 17.10
N THR A 150 -2.69 -6.26 16.99
CA THR A 150 -1.58 -5.89 16.11
C THR A 150 -2.02 -5.86 14.65
N MET A 151 -2.79 -6.86 14.21
CA MET A 151 -3.32 -6.93 12.84
C MET A 151 -4.28 -5.77 12.54
N VAL A 152 -5.20 -5.45 13.45
CA VAL A 152 -6.14 -4.32 13.29
C VAL A 152 -5.37 -2.99 13.22
N MET A 153 -4.41 -2.77 14.11
CA MET A 153 -3.59 -1.56 14.10
C MET A 153 -2.77 -1.43 12.82
N GLN A 154 -2.20 -2.53 12.32
CA GLN A 154 -1.46 -2.53 11.06
C GLN A 154 -2.35 -2.19 9.86
N TYR A 155 -3.57 -2.72 9.81
CA TYR A 155 -4.55 -2.33 8.79
C TYR A 155 -4.89 -0.84 8.86
N MET A 156 -5.13 -0.30 10.06
CA MET A 156 -5.43 1.13 10.23
C MET A 156 -4.25 2.03 9.82
N ILE A 157 -3.01 1.61 10.13
CA ILE A 157 -1.80 2.32 9.69
C ILE A 157 -1.69 2.28 8.17
N TYR A 158 -1.94 1.13 7.53
CA TYR A 158 -1.95 0.99 6.08
C TYR A 158 -2.90 1.99 5.41
N GLU A 159 -4.17 2.01 5.83
CA GLU A 159 -5.17 2.92 5.25
C GLU A 159 -4.81 4.40 5.48
N THR A 160 -4.29 4.72 6.67
CA THR A 160 -3.86 6.09 7.00
C THR A 160 -2.67 6.52 6.14
N PHE A 161 -1.66 5.65 5.99
CA PHE A 161 -0.48 5.94 5.17
C PHE A 161 -0.85 6.07 3.70
N HIS A 162 -1.66 5.15 3.18
CA HIS A 162 -2.16 5.18 1.82
C HIS A 162 -2.91 6.49 1.53
N TYR A 163 -3.81 6.91 2.43
CA TYR A 163 -4.47 8.20 2.31
C TYR A 163 -3.48 9.37 2.30
N CYS A 164 -2.51 9.36 3.21
CA CYS A 164 -1.47 10.39 3.26
C CYS A 164 -0.64 10.44 1.97
N CYS A 165 -0.48 9.33 1.23
CA CYS A 165 0.18 9.31 -0.07
C CYS A 165 -0.63 10.01 -1.18
N HIS A 166 -1.95 10.15 -1.04
CA HIS A 166 -2.83 10.67 -2.09
C HIS A 166 -3.51 12.01 -1.76
N VAL A 167 -3.26 12.62 -0.61
CA VAL A 167 -3.75 13.99 -0.34
C VAL A 167 -2.87 15.05 -1.02
N HIS A 168 -3.33 16.30 -1.10
CA HIS A 168 -2.48 17.41 -1.50
C HIS A 168 -1.34 17.66 -0.52
N ASP A 169 -0.23 18.18 -1.05
CA ASP A 169 0.96 18.52 -0.26
C ASP A 169 0.60 19.52 0.85
N ASN A 170 1.04 19.21 2.06
CA ASN A 170 0.91 20.06 3.23
C ASN A 170 2.09 19.80 4.17
N TRP A 171 2.22 20.60 5.23
CA TRP A 171 3.33 20.49 6.17
C TRP A 171 3.44 19.08 6.78
N PHE A 172 2.33 18.44 7.13
CA PHE A 172 2.31 17.15 7.79
C PHE A 172 2.87 16.05 6.88
N VAL A 173 2.30 15.87 5.69
CA VAL A 173 2.73 14.81 4.76
C VAL A 173 4.13 15.03 4.20
N ARG A 174 4.66 16.26 4.27
CA ARG A 174 6.02 16.59 3.83
C ARG A 174 7.10 16.32 4.88
N ASN A 175 6.77 16.50 6.17
CA ASN A 175 7.80 16.60 7.21
C ASN A 175 7.72 15.51 8.27
N VAL A 176 6.56 14.87 8.49
CA VAL A 176 6.45 13.81 9.49
C VAL A 176 7.19 12.55 9.02
N PRO A 177 8.12 12.00 9.83
CA PRO A 177 8.82 10.77 9.49
C PRO A 177 7.87 9.61 9.19
N PHE A 178 8.34 8.64 8.41
CA PHE A 178 7.57 7.53 7.83
C PHE A 178 6.50 7.97 6.83
N ILE A 179 5.68 8.98 7.14
CA ILE A 179 4.66 9.51 6.24
C ILE A 179 5.31 10.12 5.00
N ASN A 180 6.34 10.95 5.21
CA ASN A 180 7.06 11.56 4.12
C ASN A 180 7.85 10.55 3.27
N THR A 181 8.46 9.56 3.93
CA THR A 181 9.13 8.42 3.30
C THR A 181 8.17 7.63 2.43
N ILE A 182 7.05 7.17 3.01
CA ILE A 182 6.14 6.25 2.32
C ILE A 182 5.41 6.94 1.19
N ARG A 183 5.10 8.25 1.35
CA ARG A 183 4.54 9.04 0.26
C ARG A 183 5.47 9.09 -0.94
N ARG A 184 6.76 9.39 -0.74
CA ARG A 184 7.75 9.36 -1.82
C ARG A 184 7.92 7.95 -2.39
N HIS A 185 7.99 6.94 -1.53
CA HIS A 185 8.11 5.53 -1.92
C HIS A 185 6.95 5.09 -2.82
N HIS A 186 5.72 5.43 -2.43
CA HIS A 186 4.53 5.14 -3.19
C HIS A 186 4.38 6.01 -4.45
N THR A 187 4.83 7.26 -4.42
CA THR A 187 4.90 8.09 -5.63
C THR A 187 5.81 7.46 -6.68
N ALA A 188 6.98 6.96 -6.27
CA ALA A 188 7.88 6.23 -7.16
C ALA A 188 7.28 4.90 -7.63
N HIS A 189 6.50 4.22 -6.78
CA HIS A 189 5.70 3.05 -7.19
C HIS A 189 4.69 3.39 -8.29
N HIS A 190 4.08 4.58 -8.28
CA HIS A 190 3.15 5.03 -9.33
C HIS A 190 3.82 5.41 -10.65
N ASN A 191 5.15 5.37 -10.75
CA ASN A 191 5.80 5.49 -12.05
C ASN A 191 5.52 4.23 -12.88
N MET A 192 4.93 4.42 -14.07
CA MET A 192 4.45 3.32 -14.92
C MET A 192 5.55 2.30 -15.26
N GLY A 193 6.82 2.72 -15.35
CA GLY A 193 7.94 1.83 -15.64
C GLY A 193 8.38 0.98 -14.44
N LEU A 194 7.99 1.36 -13.21
CA LEU A 194 8.39 0.70 -11.97
C LEU A 194 7.26 -0.04 -11.26
N MET A 195 6.00 0.36 -11.47
CA MET A 195 4.85 -0.03 -10.65
C MET A 195 4.66 -1.54 -10.49
N MET A 196 5.08 -2.34 -11.47
CA MET A 196 4.95 -3.80 -11.43
C MET A 196 6.05 -4.49 -10.61
N HIS A 197 7.11 -3.79 -10.23
CA HIS A 197 8.35 -4.40 -9.74
C HIS A 197 8.91 -3.80 -8.46
N TYR A 198 8.73 -2.50 -8.23
CA TYR A 198 9.35 -1.80 -7.10
C TYR A 198 8.34 -1.19 -6.14
N ASN A 199 8.78 -0.99 -4.90
CA ASN A 199 8.12 -0.20 -3.86
C ASN A 199 6.73 -0.71 -3.49
N MET A 200 6.66 -1.98 -3.10
CA MET A 200 5.43 -2.73 -2.85
C MET A 200 4.87 -2.53 -1.43
N ASN A 201 5.68 -2.14 -0.44
CA ASN A 201 5.14 -1.73 0.84
C ASN A 201 4.48 -0.36 0.73
N LEU A 202 3.30 -0.23 1.33
CA LEU A 202 2.55 1.00 1.53
C LEU A 202 2.49 1.41 3.01
N THR A 203 3.09 0.62 3.91
CA THR A 203 3.37 1.02 5.30
C THR A 203 4.84 1.37 5.51
N PHE A 204 5.63 0.42 6.01
CA PHE A 204 7.06 0.56 6.25
C PHE A 204 7.80 -0.26 5.18
N PRO A 205 8.77 0.31 4.45
CA PRO A 205 9.48 -0.39 3.36
C PRO A 205 10.52 -1.41 3.87
N ILE A 206 10.15 -2.25 4.85
CA ILE A 206 11.01 -3.27 5.44
C ILE A 206 11.14 -4.45 4.48
N ALA A 207 10.01 -5.00 4.00
CA ALA A 207 10.04 -6.10 3.04
C ALA A 207 10.60 -5.66 1.69
N ASP A 208 10.33 -4.44 1.20
CA ASP A 208 11.01 -3.92 0.00
C ASP A 208 12.53 -3.86 0.13
N TRP A 209 13.03 -3.37 1.27
CA TRP A 209 14.47 -3.35 1.56
C TRP A 209 15.04 -4.77 1.60
N PHE A 210 14.35 -5.69 2.29
CA PHE A 210 14.81 -7.07 2.46
C PHE A 210 14.79 -7.85 1.14
N MET A 211 13.71 -7.72 0.37
CA MET A 211 13.48 -8.38 -0.92
C MET A 211 14.15 -7.65 -2.09
N LYS A 212 14.89 -6.56 -1.83
CA LYS A 212 15.59 -5.76 -2.85
C LYS A 212 14.67 -5.17 -3.93
N THR A 213 13.42 -4.95 -3.59
CA THR A 213 12.38 -4.38 -4.45
C THR A 213 12.15 -2.90 -4.18
N SER A 214 13.07 -2.23 -3.48
CA SER A 214 13.09 -0.77 -3.38
C SER A 214 13.84 -0.12 -4.56
N ASP A 215 13.37 1.04 -5.02
CA ASP A 215 14.08 1.89 -5.99
C ASP A 215 15.31 2.60 -5.38
N LEU A 216 15.42 2.59 -4.05
CA LEU A 216 16.52 3.21 -3.31
C LEU A 216 17.73 2.27 -3.12
N ASP A 217 18.92 2.84 -3.17
CA ASP A 217 20.18 2.21 -2.77
C ASP A 217 20.60 2.68 -1.37
N ARG A 218 20.00 2.06 -0.33
CA ARG A 218 20.25 2.37 1.09
C ARG A 218 20.14 1.14 2.00
N GLY A 219 20.61 1.27 3.24
CA GLY A 219 20.29 0.31 4.32
C GLY A 219 18.86 0.46 4.85
N LEU A 220 18.44 -0.42 5.77
CA LEU A 220 17.08 -0.44 6.35
C LEU A 220 16.67 0.91 6.94
N LEU A 221 17.51 1.51 7.79
CA LEU A 221 17.20 2.83 8.39
C LEU A 221 17.08 3.92 7.33
N GLY A 222 17.88 3.84 6.26
CA GLY A 222 17.80 4.76 5.14
C GLY A 222 16.49 4.62 4.36
N HIS A 223 15.92 3.41 4.28
CA HIS A 223 14.61 3.17 3.70
C HIS A 223 13.48 3.69 4.58
N LEU A 224 13.52 3.44 5.89
CA LEU A 224 12.48 3.88 6.83
C LEU A 224 12.42 5.41 6.99
N PHE A 225 13.58 6.08 6.94
CA PHE A 225 13.73 7.51 7.19
C PHE A 225 14.29 8.27 5.98
N ASN A 226 13.93 7.85 4.77
CA ASN A 226 14.39 8.53 3.55
C ASN A 226 13.81 9.94 3.40
N GLY A 227 12.59 10.17 3.90
CA GLY A 227 11.79 11.33 3.55
C GLY A 227 11.51 11.42 2.04
N TYR A 228 11.34 12.64 1.54
CA TYR A 228 11.08 12.91 0.11
C TYR A 228 12.30 12.84 -0.81
N SER A 229 13.46 12.43 -0.29
CA SER A 229 14.70 12.50 -1.07
C SER A 229 14.68 11.54 -2.27
N GLU A 230 15.08 12.04 -3.44
CA GLU A 230 15.38 11.23 -4.63
C GLU A 230 16.90 10.97 -4.80
N LYS A 231 17.73 11.48 -3.89
CA LYS A 231 19.20 11.40 -3.98
C LYS A 231 19.72 9.97 -4.11
N HIS A 232 19.02 9.02 -3.51
CA HIS A 232 19.45 7.62 -3.39
C HIS A 232 18.74 6.68 -4.37
N ILE A 233 18.07 7.20 -5.40
CA ILE A 233 17.52 6.36 -6.48
C ILE A 233 18.67 5.62 -7.16
N LYS A 234 18.53 4.31 -7.35
CA LYS A 234 19.46 3.48 -8.13
C LYS A 234 19.66 4.10 -9.52
N GLU A 235 20.92 4.38 -9.88
CA GLU A 235 21.26 5.12 -11.10
C GLU A 235 20.69 4.47 -12.37
N GLU A 236 20.68 3.15 -12.42
CA GLU A 236 20.16 2.37 -13.53
C GLU A 236 18.63 2.49 -13.73
N LEU A 237 17.87 2.89 -12.70
CA LEU A 237 16.42 3.09 -12.80
C LEU A 237 16.05 4.47 -13.35
N LYS A 238 16.93 5.47 -13.21
CA LYS A 238 16.63 6.86 -13.60
C LYS A 238 16.21 7.03 -15.07
N PRO A 239 16.85 6.37 -16.05
CA PRO A 239 16.42 6.48 -17.45
C PRO A 239 15.00 5.94 -17.67
N ILE A 240 14.65 4.83 -17.01
CA ILE A 240 13.31 4.21 -17.10
C ILE A 240 12.27 5.13 -16.47
N ILE A 241 12.53 5.61 -15.25
CA ILE A 241 11.66 6.57 -14.55
C ILE A 241 11.38 7.79 -15.44
N LYS A 242 12.43 8.38 -16.02
CA LYS A 242 12.32 9.56 -16.88
C LYS A 242 11.49 9.31 -18.13
N LYS A 243 11.65 8.15 -18.77
CA LYS A 243 10.87 7.76 -19.95
C LYS A 243 9.38 7.62 -19.61
N TYR A 244 9.07 6.78 -18.62
CA TYR A 244 7.69 6.44 -18.27
C TYR A 244 6.94 7.54 -17.49
N ARG A 245 7.63 8.63 -17.13
CA ARG A 245 6.96 9.84 -16.63
C ARG A 245 6.15 10.57 -17.71
N ASN A 246 6.50 10.44 -18.99
CA ASN A 246 5.78 11.16 -20.06
C ASN A 246 5.31 10.25 -21.21
N ASP A 247 5.72 8.98 -21.23
CA ASP A 247 5.37 8.03 -22.27
C ASP A 247 4.13 7.21 -21.91
N ASP A 248 2.97 7.72 -22.30
CA ASP A 248 1.70 7.01 -22.18
C ASP A 248 1.48 5.97 -23.28
N ALA A 249 2.17 6.08 -24.42
CA ALA A 249 1.94 5.23 -25.59
C ALA A 249 2.42 3.80 -25.36
N SER A 250 3.49 3.66 -24.57
CA SER A 250 4.06 2.36 -24.20
C SER A 250 3.37 1.70 -23.00
N VAL A 251 2.20 2.17 -22.55
CA VAL A 251 1.55 1.68 -21.31
C VAL A 251 0.16 1.11 -21.60
N SER A 252 -0.09 -0.14 -21.22
CA SER A 252 -1.42 -0.76 -21.25
C SER A 252 -2.15 -0.57 -19.91
N LEU A 253 -3.38 -1.08 -19.78
CA LEU A 253 -4.05 -1.15 -18.47
C LEU A 253 -3.37 -2.15 -17.53
N ASP A 254 -2.69 -3.16 -18.07
CA ASP A 254 -2.08 -4.25 -17.31
C ASP A 254 -0.63 -3.96 -16.90
N GLY A 255 -0.04 -2.87 -17.39
CA GLY A 255 1.37 -2.54 -17.15
C GLY A 255 2.07 -1.83 -18.32
N PRO A 256 3.33 -1.39 -18.12
CA PRO A 256 4.19 -0.90 -19.19
C PRO A 256 4.59 -2.01 -20.15
N ASN A 257 4.72 -1.69 -21.44
CA ASN A 257 5.34 -2.53 -22.45
C ASN A 257 6.86 -2.29 -22.43
N LEU A 258 7.54 -2.91 -21.46
CA LEU A 258 8.99 -2.78 -21.30
C LEU A 258 9.75 -3.43 -22.45
N THR A 259 10.82 -2.78 -22.91
CA THR A 259 11.76 -3.43 -23.83
C THR A 259 12.55 -4.52 -23.10
N SER A 260 13.14 -5.46 -23.84
CA SER A 260 13.99 -6.50 -23.26
C SER A 260 15.15 -5.94 -22.42
N ASP A 261 15.71 -4.80 -22.81
CA ASP A 261 16.81 -4.16 -22.09
C ASP A 261 16.34 -3.43 -20.84
N GLU A 262 15.15 -2.81 -20.88
CA GLU A 262 14.49 -2.25 -19.69
C GLU A 262 14.21 -3.35 -18.66
N GLN A 263 13.61 -4.46 -19.08
CA GLN A 263 13.33 -5.60 -18.20
C GLN A 263 14.61 -6.17 -17.56
N LYS A 264 15.68 -6.33 -18.35
CA LYS A 264 17.00 -6.76 -17.83
C LYS A 264 17.57 -5.75 -16.83
N THR A 265 17.36 -4.46 -17.06
CA THR A 265 17.83 -3.40 -16.16
C THR A 265 17.10 -3.46 -14.82
N LEU A 266 15.78 -3.58 -14.82
CA LEU A 266 15.00 -3.78 -13.59
C LEU A 266 15.47 -5.05 -12.84
N ASN A 267 15.56 -6.19 -13.52
CA ASN A 267 15.99 -7.44 -12.88
C ASN A 267 17.39 -7.34 -12.27
N ARG A 268 18.33 -6.67 -12.95
CA ARG A 268 19.69 -6.46 -12.45
C ARG A 268 19.73 -5.54 -11.23
N ALA A 269 18.91 -4.49 -11.22
CA ALA A 269 18.82 -3.56 -10.10
C ALA A 269 18.20 -4.20 -8.84
N MET A 270 17.37 -5.24 -8.98
CA MET A 270 16.88 -6.04 -7.84
C MET A 270 17.91 -7.06 -7.33
N ALA A 271 18.85 -7.49 -8.17
CA ALA A 271 19.87 -8.47 -7.79
C ALA A 271 21.06 -7.88 -7.00
N ARG A 272 21.09 -6.56 -6.82
CA ARG A 272 22.11 -5.80 -6.06
C ARG A 272 21.57 -5.44 -4.67
#